data_AF-A0A2R4MC43-F1
#
_entry.id   AF-A0A2R4MC43-F1
#
_cell.length_a   1.000
_cell.length_b   1.000
_cell.length_c   1.000
_cell.angle_alpha   90.00
_cell.angle_beta   90.00
_cell.angle_gamma   90.00
#
_symmetry.space_group_name_H-M   'P 1'
#
loop_
_entity.id
_entity.type
_entity.pdbx_description
1 polymer ?
#
loop_
_entity_poly.entity_id
_entity_poly.type
_entity_poly.pdbx_seq_one_letter_code
_entity_poly.pdbx_strand_id
1 'polypeptide(L)'
;MNRYGIVMLVTSASLLIIAVVIRLSYLNTSVLFGLVALAFAPLAMHRFSQNATISALVGLSLFAAYPLYKLVGQGNIFTLLGFQVGYLALFWVIGAGWKRDWKSGRSS
;
A
#
# COMPACT_ATOMS: atom_id res chain seq x y z
N MET A 1 -10.12 -17.96 2.62
CA MET A 1 -9.57 -16.59 2.64
C MET A 1 -8.10 -16.66 3.04
N ASN A 2 -7.18 -16.01 2.31
CA ASN A 2 -5.75 -16.08 2.61
C ASN A 2 -5.44 -15.39 3.94
N ARG A 3 -4.72 -16.05 4.87
CA ARG A 3 -4.36 -15.50 6.18
C ARG A 3 -3.64 -14.14 6.07
N TYR A 4 -2.83 -13.96 5.03
CA TYR A 4 -2.12 -12.72 4.78
C TYR A 4 -3.06 -11.58 4.35
N GLY A 5 -4.12 -11.90 3.61
CA GLY A 5 -5.16 -10.93 3.24
C GLY A 5 -5.97 -10.49 4.45
N ILE A 6 -6.26 -11.39 5.39
CA ILE A 6 -6.93 -11.06 6.65
C ILE A 6 -6.05 -10.10 7.48
N VAL A 7 -4.77 -10.42 7.66
CA VAL A 7 -3.83 -9.57 8.40
C VAL A 7 -3.73 -8.17 7.77
N MET A 8 -3.66 -8.10 6.44
CA MET A 8 -3.61 -6.83 5.72
C MET A 8 -4.88 -6.00 5.94
N LEU A 9 -6.06 -6.62 5.77
CA LEU A 9 -7.35 -5.94 5.99
C LEU A 9 -7.51 -5.45 7.43
N VAL A 10 -7.25 -6.30 8.41
CA VAL A 10 -7.38 -5.96 9.84
C VAL A 10 -6.41 -4.84 10.19
N THR A 11 -5.16 -4.94 9.77
CA THR A 11 -4.15 -3.89 10.03
C THR A 11 -4.57 -2.55 9.42
N SER A 12 -4.96 -2.53 8.15
CA SER A 12 -5.41 -1.30 7.48
C SER A 12 -6.66 -0.69 8.13
N ALA A 13 -7.64 -1.51 8.50
CA ALA A 13 -8.86 -1.06 9.18
C ALA A 13 -8.56 -0.50 10.58
N SER A 14 -7.72 -1.19 11.36
CA SER A 14 -7.30 -0.72 12.68
C SER A 14 -6.53 0.60 12.59
N LEU A 15 -5.64 0.75 11.62
CA LEU A 15 -4.92 2.02 11.39
C LEU A 15 -5.85 3.18 11.04
N LEU A 16 -6.88 2.93 10.22
CA LEU A 16 -7.92 3.93 9.93
C LEU A 16 -8.62 4.39 11.20
N ILE A 17 -9.08 3.43 12.02
CA ILE A 17 -9.79 3.73 13.27
C ILE A 17 -8.88 4.52 14.21
N ILE A 18 -7.65 4.06 14.42
CA ILE A 18 -6.68 4.69 15.30
C ILE A 18 -6.40 6.13 14.85
N ALA A 19 -6.10 6.34 13.57
CA ALA A 19 -5.81 7.66 13.01
C ALA A 19 -6.97 8.64 13.22
N VAL A 20 -8.21 8.18 13.06
CA VAL A 20 -9.42 8.99 13.29
C VAL A 20 -9.61 9.31 14.78
N VAL A 21 -9.49 8.32 15.65
CA VAL A 21 -9.70 8.47 17.10
C VAL A 21 -8.70 9.44 17.71
N ILE A 22 -7.42 9.35 17.34
CA ILE A 22 -6.36 10.23 17.85
C ILE A 22 -6.26 11.55 17.07
N ARG A 23 -7.15 11.77 16.09
CA ARG A 23 -7.18 12.96 15.22
C ARG A 23 -5.81 13.28 14.62
N LEU A 24 -5.16 12.26 14.09
CA LEU A 24 -3.83 12.39 13.53
C LEU A 24 -3.87 13.36 12.34
N SER A 25 -2.85 14.20 12.18
CA SER A 25 -2.77 15.11 11.03
C SER A 25 -2.73 14.31 9.72
N TYR A 26 -3.28 14.87 8.63
CA TYR A 26 -3.27 14.21 7.33
C TYR A 26 -1.84 13.91 6.82
N LEU A 27 -0.87 14.76 7.17
CA LEU A 27 0.55 14.53 6.85
C LEU A 27 1.06 13.28 7.56
N ASN A 28 0.88 13.18 8.87
CA ASN A 28 1.32 12.01 9.65
C ASN A 28 0.60 10.74 9.21
N THR A 29 -0.70 10.85 8.92
CA THR A 29 -1.53 9.73 8.43
C THR A 29 -1.04 9.26 7.06
N SER A 30 -0.72 10.18 6.16
CA SER A 30 -0.19 9.86 4.82
C SER A 30 1.12 9.11 4.90
N VAL A 31 2.04 9.53 5.77
CA VAL A 31 3.32 8.86 5.97
C VAL A 31 3.11 7.46 6.55
N LEU A 32 2.33 7.33 7.62
CA LEU A 32 2.06 6.03 8.26
C LEU A 32 1.39 5.04 7.31
N PHE A 33 0.36 5.49 6.59
CA PHE A 33 -0.38 4.61 5.67
C PHE A 33 0.48 4.22 4.48
N GLY A 34 1.29 5.15 3.96
CA GLY A 34 2.27 4.87 2.92
C GLY A 34 3.28 3.81 3.36
N LEU A 35 3.86 3.93 4.56
CA LEU A 35 4.84 2.98 5.10
C LEU A 35 4.24 1.59 5.33
N VAL A 36 3.03 1.52 5.88
CA VAL A 36 2.34 0.24 6.08
C VAL A 36 1.99 -0.41 4.75
N ALA A 37 1.51 0.37 3.78
CA ALA A 37 1.19 -0.14 2.46
C ALA A 37 2.43 -0.63 1.70
N LEU A 38 3.55 0.09 1.85
CA LEU A 38 4.87 -0.33 1.37
C LEU A 38 5.30 -1.69 1.93
N ALA A 39 5.12 -1.90 3.24
CA ALA A 39 5.47 -3.16 3.88
C ALA A 39 4.56 -4.32 3.39
N PHE A 40 3.30 -4.05 3.07
CA PHE A 40 2.38 -5.05 2.55
C PHE A 40 2.50 -5.32 1.05
N ALA A 41 3.07 -4.42 0.26
CA ALA A 41 3.20 -4.60 -1.20
C ALA A 41 3.97 -5.88 -1.60
N PRO A 42 5.16 -6.20 -1.02
CA PRO A 42 5.83 -7.48 -1.27
C PRO A 42 4.99 -8.68 -0.82
N LEU A 43 4.31 -8.56 0.33
CA LEU A 43 3.47 -9.64 0.86
C LEU A 43 2.33 -9.97 -0.10
N ALA A 44 1.66 -8.94 -0.64
CA ALA A 44 0.61 -9.08 -1.64
C ALA A 44 1.13 -9.69 -2.95
N MET A 45 2.35 -9.36 -3.39
CA MET A 45 2.93 -9.94 -4.60
C MET A 45 3.39 -11.39 -4.44
N HIS A 46 3.88 -11.79 -3.27
CA HIS A 46 4.47 -13.11 -3.07
C HIS A 46 3.50 -14.15 -2.50
N ARG A 47 2.44 -13.74 -1.80
CA ARG A 47 1.57 -14.66 -1.07
C ARG A 47 0.18 -14.83 -1.68
N PHE A 48 -0.14 -14.08 -2.73
CA PHE A 48 -1.49 -14.03 -3.31
C PHE A 48 -1.42 -14.55 -4.75
N SER A 49 -2.54 -15.07 -5.26
CA SER A 49 -2.72 -15.37 -6.69
C SER A 49 -2.69 -14.07 -7.50
N GLN A 50 -2.34 -14.13 -8.79
CA GLN A 50 -2.23 -12.97 -9.67
C GLN A 50 -3.42 -11.98 -9.60
N ASN A 51 -4.66 -12.47 -9.70
CA ASN A 51 -5.85 -11.60 -9.62
C ASN A 51 -5.99 -10.94 -8.24
N ALA A 52 -5.71 -11.70 -7.18
CA ALA A 52 -5.75 -11.21 -5.81
C ALA A 52 -4.61 -10.22 -5.51
N THR A 53 -3.42 -10.39 -6.10
CA THR A 53 -2.32 -9.43 -6.02
C THR A 53 -2.72 -8.09 -6.61
N ILE A 54 -3.30 -8.07 -7.83
CA ILE A 54 -3.74 -6.83 -8.47
C ILE A 54 -4.78 -6.13 -7.58
N SER A 55 -5.78 -6.87 -7.10
CA SER A 55 -6.81 -6.31 -6.22
C SER A 55 -6.23 -5.75 -4.90
N ALA A 56 -5.25 -6.44 -4.32
CA ALA A 56 -4.59 -6.01 -3.09
C ALA A 56 -3.75 -4.75 -3.32
N LEU A 57 -3.00 -4.67 -4.42
CA LEU A 57 -2.19 -3.49 -4.77
C LEU A 57 -3.05 -2.26 -5.05
N VAL A 58 -4.18 -2.44 -5.74
CA VAL A 58 -5.16 -1.36 -5.96
C VAL A 58 -5.78 -0.90 -4.64
N GLY A 59 -6.12 -1.83 -3.74
CA GLY A 59 -6.64 -1.49 -2.42
C GLY A 59 -5.62 -0.74 -1.57
N LEU A 60 -4.37 -1.21 -1.55
CA LEU A 60 -3.27 -0.55 -0.85
C LEU A 60 -2.98 0.84 -1.41
N SER A 61 -3.03 1.01 -2.73
CA SER A 61 -2.77 2.31 -3.36
C SER A 61 -3.85 3.33 -3.04
N LEU A 62 -5.12 2.91 -2.99
CA LEU A 62 -6.21 3.76 -2.51
C LEU A 62 -6.04 4.13 -1.04
N PHE A 63 -5.71 3.15 -0.20
CA PHE A 63 -5.47 3.35 1.22
C PHE A 63 -4.36 4.37 1.48
N ALA A 64 -3.23 4.26 0.78
CA ALA A 64 -2.11 5.19 0.91
C ALA A 64 -2.37 6.56 0.28
N ALA A 65 -3.11 6.62 -0.84
CA ALA A 65 -3.40 7.86 -1.56
C ALA A 65 -4.43 8.75 -0.85
N TYR A 66 -5.36 8.16 -0.08
CA TYR A 66 -6.49 8.91 0.49
C TYR A 66 -6.07 10.04 1.46
N PRO A 67 -5.19 9.83 2.45
CA PRO A 67 -4.76 10.91 3.35
C PRO A 67 -4.00 12.01 2.62
N LEU A 68 -3.21 11.65 1.60
CA LEU A 68 -2.48 12.60 0.76
C LEU A 68 -3.43 13.47 -0.07
N TYR A 69 -4.46 12.85 -0.66
CA TYR A 69 -5.52 13.57 -1.35
C TYR A 69 -6.23 14.58 -0.43
N LYS A 70 -6.54 14.17 0.81
CA LYS A 70 -7.15 15.05 1.81
C LYS A 70 -6.21 16.17 2.27
N LEU A 71 -4.90 15.90 2.37
CA LEU A 71 -3.90 16.91 2.72
C LEU A 71 -3.87 18.05 1.69
N VAL A 72 -4.03 17.74 0.40
CA VAL A 72 -3.99 18.73 -0.68
C VAL A 72 -5.25 19.60 -0.72
N GLY A 73 -6.36 19.18 -0.10
CA GLY A 73 -7.54 20.00 0.17
C GLY A 73 -8.40 20.44 -1.04
N GLN A 74 -7.81 20.57 -2.23
CA GLN A 74 -8.45 21.08 -3.45
C GLN A 74 -8.33 20.13 -4.65
N GLY A 75 -8.03 18.84 -4.42
CA GLY A 75 -7.86 17.88 -5.49
C GLY A 75 -9.20 17.52 -6.15
N ASN A 76 -9.26 17.57 -7.47
CA ASN A 76 -10.34 16.92 -8.23
C ASN A 76 -10.13 15.39 -8.26
N ILE A 77 -11.05 14.64 -8.86
CA ILE A 77 -10.91 13.18 -8.98
C ILE A 77 -9.60 12.77 -9.66
N PHE A 78 -9.08 13.59 -10.59
CA PHE A 78 -7.81 13.33 -11.26
C PHE A 78 -6.61 13.45 -10.31
N THR A 79 -6.68 14.30 -9.28
CA THR A 79 -5.64 14.36 -8.23
C THR A 79 -5.57 13.06 -7.43
N LEU A 80 -6.74 12.51 -7.04
CA LEU A 80 -6.79 11.22 -6.35
C LEU A 80 -6.26 10.09 -7.23
N LEU A 81 -6.68 10.04 -8.49
CA LEU A 81 -6.21 9.04 -9.46
C LEU A 81 -4.70 9.17 -9.71
N GLY A 82 -4.17 10.40 -9.78
CA GLY A 82 -2.74 10.66 -9.92
C GLY A 82 -1.94 10.08 -8.76
N PHE A 83 -2.37 10.33 -7.52
CA PHE A 83 -1.74 9.74 -6.34
C PHE A 83 -1.89 8.22 -6.30
N GLN A 84 -3.06 7.69 -6.64
CA GLN A 84 -3.31 6.26 -6.67
C GLN A 84 -2.40 5.55 -7.69
N VAL A 85 -2.26 6.10 -8.90
CA VAL A 85 -1.36 5.57 -9.93
C VAL A 85 0.09 5.65 -9.48
N GLY A 86 0.50 6.78 -8.87
CA GLY A 86 1.84 6.94 -8.30
C GLY A 86 2.17 5.87 -7.25
N TYR A 87 1.27 5.65 -6.29
CA TYR A 87 1.44 4.59 -5.29
C TYR A 87 1.41 3.19 -5.90
N LEU A 88 0.54 2.94 -6.88
CA LEU A 88 0.44 1.63 -7.54
C LEU A 88 1.73 1.30 -8.28
N ALA A 89 2.31 2.25 -9.00
CA ALA A 89 3.62 2.09 -9.64
C ALA A 89 4.73 1.84 -8.60
N LEU A 90 4.72 2.60 -7.51
CA LEU A 90 5.71 2.48 -6.45
C LEU A 90 5.64 1.12 -5.72
N PHE A 91 4.44 0.63 -5.42
CA PHE A 91 4.22 -0.69 -4.84
C PHE A 91 4.57 -1.80 -5.82
N TRP A 92 4.32 -1.59 -7.11
CA TRP A 92 4.73 -2.53 -8.13
C TRP A 92 6.25 -2.67 -8.20
N VAL A 93 6.97 -1.56 -8.26
CA VAL A 93 8.44 -1.55 -8.30
C VAL A 93 9.03 -2.18 -7.04
N ILE A 94 8.50 -1.88 -5.86
CA ILE A 94 9.03 -2.40 -4.60
C ILE A 94 8.70 -3.86 -4.40
N GLY A 95 7.45 -4.27 -4.65
CA GLY A 95 7.05 -5.66 -4.57
C GLY A 95 7.77 -6.53 -5.62
N ALA A 96 7.95 -6.03 -6.84
CA ALA A 96 8.67 -6.74 -7.90
C ALA A 96 10.19 -6.69 -7.69
N GLY A 97 10.72 -5.60 -7.14
CA GLY A 97 12.12 -5.47 -6.74
C GLY A 97 12.51 -6.50 -5.67
N TRP A 98 11.56 -6.87 -4.81
CA TRP A 98 11.73 -7.95 -3.84
C TRP A 98 11.86 -9.34 -4.51
N LYS A 99 11.36 -9.54 -5.75
CA LYS A 99 11.65 -10.76 -6.54
C LYS A 99 13.11 -10.88 -6.97
N ARG A 100 13.94 -9.83 -6.84
CA ARG A 100 15.34 -9.90 -7.26
C ARG A 100 16.11 -10.79 -6.28
N ASP A 101 16.07 -12.08 -6.58
CA ASP A 101 16.74 -13.16 -5.88
C ASP A 101 18.18 -12.77 -5.55
N TRP A 102 18.51 -12.80 -4.27
CA TRP A 102 19.89 -12.76 -3.76
C TRP A 102 20.64 -14.08 -4.06
N LYS A 103 20.11 -14.90 -4.98
CA LYS A 103 20.64 -16.21 -5.36
C LYS A 103 21.73 -16.17 -6.42
N SER A 104 22.04 -15.01 -7.01
CA SER A 104 23.14 -14.91 -7.99
C SER A 104 24.54 -14.83 -7.37
N GLY A 105 24.71 -15.19 -6.09
CA GLY A 105 25.99 -15.16 -5.37
C GLY A 105 26.60 -16.53 -5.05
N ARG A 106 26.01 -17.64 -5.53
CA ARG A 106 26.63 -18.97 -5.45
C ARG A 106 26.49 -19.69 -6.79
N SER A 107 27.26 -19.26 -7.79
CA SER A 107 27.70 -20.19 -8.83
C SER A 107 28.94 -20.90 -8.30
N SER A 108 28.75 -22.18 -7.98
CA SER A 108 29.77 -23.21 -7.87
C SER A 108 30.74 -23.20 -9.04
#